data_AF-A0A3P3XMR6-F1
#
_entry.id   AF-A0A3P3XMR6-F1
#
_cell.length_a   1.000
_cell.length_b   1.000
_cell.length_c   1.000
_cell.angle_alpha   90.00
_cell.angle_beta   90.00
_cell.angle_gamma   90.00
#
_symmetry.space_group_name_H-M   'P 1'
#
loop_
_entity.id
_entity.type
_entity.pdbx_description
1 polymer ?
#
loop_
_entity_poly.entity_id
_entity_poly.type
_entity_poly.pdbx_seq_one_letter_code
_entity_poly.pdbx_strand_id
1 'polypeptide(L)' 'MKTVFVSAFLEDAIVVKTMLESAGIPAELLSDQMLDINPFYSIEPKGAKVIVPDDAETDAEAIVANFKEHKKIEK' A
#
# COMPACT_ATOMS: atom_id res chain seq x y z
N MET A 1 -9.33 10.99 3.46
CA MET A 1 -8.49 9.97 2.79
C MET A 1 -7.63 9.30 3.86
N LYS A 2 -7.63 7.97 3.90
CA LYS A 2 -6.92 7.16 4.91
C LYS A 2 -5.94 6.19 4.28
N THR A 3 -4.83 5.94 4.97
CA THR A 3 -3.81 4.98 4.55
C THR A 3 -4.20 3.58 5.01
N VAL A 4 -4.48 2.68 4.07
CA VAL A 4 -4.91 1.30 4.35
C VAL A 4 -3.79 0.28 4.18
N PHE A 5 -2.76 0.63 3.41
CA PHE A 5 -1.64 -0.26 3.18
C PHE A 5 -0.32 0.51 3.10
N VAL A 6 0.72 -0.05 3.69
CA VAL A 6 2.09 0.44 3.64
C VAL A 6 2.99 -0.76 3.38
N SER A 7 3.80 -0.71 2.32
CA SER A 7 4.82 -1.73 2.03
C SER A 7 6.12 -1.07 1.60
N ALA A 8 7.24 -1.66 1.99
CA ALA A 8 8.57 -1.28 1.48
C ALA A 8 8.69 -1.53 -0.04
N PHE A 9 7.89 -2.45 -0.58
CA PHE A 9 7.92 -2.81 -1.99
C PHE A 9 6.78 -2.13 -2.77
N LEU A 10 7.16 -1.42 -3.84
CA LEU A 10 6.22 -0.77 -4.74
C LEU A 10 5.26 -1.78 -5.39
N GLU A 11 5.77 -2.95 -5.75
CA GLU A 11 5.03 -4.03 -6.41
C GLU A 11 3.81 -4.46 -5.59
N ASP A 12 3.98 -4.66 -4.27
CA ASP A 12 2.87 -5.01 -3.37
C ASP A 12 1.80 -3.93 -3.34
N ALA A 13 2.22 -2.66 -3.27
CA ALA A 13 1.30 -1.55 -3.21
C ALA A 13 0.53 -1.39 -4.53
N ILE A 14 1.17 -1.68 -5.66
CA ILE A 14 0.49 -1.73 -6.97
C ILE A 14 -0.56 -2.83 -7.00
N VAL A 15 -0.24 -4.04 -6.51
CA VAL A 15 -1.21 -5.15 -6.46
C VAL A 15 -2.40 -4.80 -5.56
N VAL A 16 -2.16 -4.25 -4.38
CA VAL A 16 -3.23 -3.82 -3.47
C VAL A 16 -4.10 -2.74 -4.13
N LYS A 17 -3.49 -1.76 -4.81
CA LYS A 17 -4.23 -0.73 -5.54
C LYS A 17 -5.14 -1.33 -6.61
N THR A 18 -4.63 -2.24 -7.45
CA THR A 18 -5.44 -2.86 -8.51
C THR A 18 -6.54 -3.75 -7.95
N MET A 19 -6.33 -4.43 -6.81
CA MET A 19 -7.38 -5.18 -6.13
C MET A 19 -8.50 -4.26 -5.62
N LEU A 20 -8.15 -3.12 -5.02
CA LEU A 20 -9.12 -2.12 -4.55
C LEU A 20 -9.90 -1.49 -5.70
N GLU A 21 -9.21 -1.10 -6.78
CA GLU A 21 -9.86 -0.55 -7.98
C GLU A 21 -10.79 -1.57 -8.65
N SER A 22 -10.41 -2.86 -8.65
CA SER A 22 -11.27 -3.95 -9.16
C SER A 22 -12.52 -4.17 -8.30
N ALA A 23 -12.45 -3.87 -7.00
CA ALA A 23 -13.59 -3.87 -6.09
C ALA A 23 -14.46 -2.61 -6.19
N GLY A 24 -14.12 -1.67 -7.09
CA GLY A 24 -14.82 -0.40 -7.25
C GLY A 24 -14.45 0.66 -6.20
N ILE A 25 -13.40 0.41 -5.42
CA ILE A 25 -12.90 1.36 -4.41
C ILE A 25 -11.79 2.21 -5.06
N PRO A 26 -11.97 3.53 -5.19
CA PRO A 26 -10.91 4.38 -5.71
C PRO A 26 -9.74 4.40 -4.72
N ALA A 27 -8.56 4.05 -5.21
CA ALA A 27 -7.34 3.98 -4.41
C ALA A 27 -6.23 4.79 -5.07
N GLU A 28 -5.54 5.63 -4.30
CA GLU A 28 -4.36 6.35 -4.77
C GLU A 28 -3.10 5.71 -4.18
N LEU A 29 -2.06 5.63 -5.00
CA LEU A 29 -0.76 5.12 -4.60
C LEU A 29 0.20 6.29 -4.41
N LEU A 30 0.65 6.46 -3.18
CA LEU A 30 1.69 7.39 -2.81
C LEU A 30 3.01 6.62 -2.77
N SER A 31 3.78 6.71 -3.85
CA SER A 31 5.16 6.25 -3.89
C SER A 31 6.08 7.40 -3.48
N ASP A 32 6.67 7.32 -2.30
CA ASP A 32 7.75 8.23 -1.90
C ASP A 32 9.05 7.77 -2.59
N GLN A 33 9.10 7.86 -3.93
CA GLN A 33 10.35 7.71 -4.68
C GLN A 33 11.16 9.01 -4.59
N MET A 34 11.68 9.32 -3.40
CA MET A 34 12.89 10.14 -3.32
C MET A 34 14.08 9.21 -3.08
N LEU A 35 14.70 8.80 -4.18
CA LEU A 35 16.12 8.44 -4.23
C LEU A 35 16.93 9.70 -3.89
N ASP A 36 16.92 10.12 -2.63
CA ASP A 36 17.92 11.06 -2.14
C ASP A 36 19.15 10.24 -1.81
N ILE A 37 20.10 10.26 -2.73
CA ILE A 37 21.44 9.67 -2.57
C ILE A 37 22.17 10.54 -1.54
N ASN A 38 21.80 10.41 -0.26
CA ASN A 38 22.53 11.02 0.83
C ASN A 38 22.86 9.94 1.87
N PRO A 39 24.09 9.40 1.87
CA PRO A 39 24.46 8.16 2.58
C PRO A 39 24.54 8.30 4.11
N PHE A 40 24.02 9.38 4.70
CA PHE A 40 24.20 9.70 6.12
C PHE A 40 22.93 9.92 6.94
N TYR A 41 21.72 10.00 6.35
CA TYR A 41 20.54 10.33 7.15
C TYR A 41 19.27 9.57 6.74
N SER A 42 18.77 8.79 7.71
CA SER A 42 17.47 8.12 7.80
C SER A 42 17.15 7.03 6.77
N ILE A 43 17.50 5.80 7.14
CA ILE A 43 16.89 4.56 6.65
C ILE A 43 15.49 4.44 7.28
N GLU A 44 14.59 5.38 7.02
CA GLU A 44 13.17 5.04 7.13
C GLU A 44 12.81 4.40 5.80
N PRO A 45 12.34 3.15 5.76
CA PRO A 45 11.80 2.59 4.53
C PRO A 45 10.56 3.41 4.17
N LYS A 46 10.78 4.48 3.40
CA LYS A 46 9.73 5.27 2.76
C LYS A 46 9.13 4.39 1.66
N GLY A 47 8.36 3.41 2.12
CA GLY A 47 7.66 2.46 1.28
C GLY A 47 6.53 3.13 0.51
N ALA A 48 5.95 2.37 -0.40
CA ALA A 48 4.73 2.76 -1.08
C ALA A 48 3.53 2.65 -0.12
N LYS A 49 2.66 3.66 -0.17
CA LYS A 49 1.43 3.73 0.62
C LYS A 49 0.23 3.71 -0.32
N VAL A 50 -0.85 3.04 0.08
CA VAL A 50 -2.13 3.07 -0.61
C VAL A 50 -3.13 3.79 0.27
N ILE A 51 -3.77 4.82 -0.30
CA ILE A 51 -4.79 5.62 0.36
C ILE A 51 -6.14 5.44 -0.32
N VAL A 52 -7.21 5.46 0.47
CA VAL A 52 -8.60 5.36 0.00
C VAL A 52 -9.47 6.45 0.65
N PRO A 53 -10.67 6.74 0.10
CA PRO A 53 -11.65 7.58 0.77
C PRO A 53 -12.03 7.01 2.15
N ASP A 54 -12.39 7.90 3.07
CA ASP A 54 -12.70 7.51 4.44
C ASP A 54 -13.94 6.60 4.51
N ASP A 55 -14.87 6.78 3.57
CA ASP A 55 -16.10 5.99 3.45
C ASP A 55 -15.85 4.51 3.06
N ALA A 56 -14.69 4.22 2.46
CA ALA A 56 -14.32 2.90 1.97
C ALA A 56 -13.22 2.23 2.80
N GLU A 57 -12.86 2.81 3.95
CA GLU A 57 -11.79 2.32 4.83
C GLU A 57 -12.01 0.86 5.25
N THR A 58 -13.19 0.55 5.79
CA THR A 58 -13.49 -0.76 6.37
C THR A 58 -13.41 -1.88 5.32
N ASP A 59 -13.95 -1.62 4.12
CA ASP A 59 -13.92 -2.59 3.02
C ASP A 59 -12.50 -2.75 2.46
N ALA A 60 -11.76 -1.64 2.33
CA ALA A 60 -10.38 -1.66 1.89
C ALA A 60 -9.46 -2.40 2.88
N GLU A 61 -9.66 -2.23 4.19
CA GLU A 61 -8.93 -2.97 5.22
C GLU A 61 -9.17 -4.48 5.13
N ALA A 62 -10.40 -4.90 4.87
CA ALA A 62 -10.74 -6.32 4.70
C ALA A 62 -10.02 -6.95 3.50
N ILE A 63 -9.98 -6.25 2.37
CA ILE A 63 -9.26 -6.69 1.16
C ILE A 63 -7.76 -6.76 1.42
N VAL A 64 -7.19 -5.74 2.09
CA VAL A 64 -5.78 -5.71 2.47
C VAL A 64 -5.42 -6.85 3.44
N ALA A 65 -6.30 -7.18 4.39
CA ALA A 65 -6.11 -8.29 5.31
C ALA A 65 -6.06 -9.63 4.56
N ASN A 66 -7.00 -9.86 3.64
CA ASN A 66 -7.01 -11.05 2.79
C ASN A 66 -5.72 -11.19 1.96
N PHE A 67 -5.27 -10.09 1.35
CA PHE A 67 -4.00 -10.05 0.62
C PHE A 67 -2.79 -10.45 1.51
N LYS A 68 -2.72 -9.92 2.74
CA LYS A 68 -1.65 -10.24 3.71
C LYS A 68 -1.66 -11.71 4.14
N GLU A 69 -2.84 -12.30 4.29
CA GLU A 69 -2.98 -13.73 4.64
C GLU A 69 -2.50 -14.62 3.50
N HIS A 70 -2.94 -14.34 2.27
CA HIS A 70 -2.54 -15.11 1.08
C HIS A 70 -1.03 -14.99 0.82
N LYS A 71 -0.45 -13.80 0.98
CA LYS A 71 1.00 -13.58 0.85
C LYS A 71 1.83 -14.34 1.90
N LYS A 72 1.29 -14.58 3.10
CA LYS A 72 1.99 -15.37 4.14
C LYS A 72 2.03 -16.86 3.84
N ILE A 73 1.05 -17.38 3.09
CA ILE A 73 0.93 -18.80 2.78
C ILE A 73 1.93 -19.24 1.70
N GLU A 74 2.43 -18.31 0.87
CA GLU A 74 3.42 -18.60 -0.18
C GLU A 74 4.89 -18.56 0.29
N LYS A 75 5.14 -18.57 1.60
CA LYS A 75 6.49 -18.71 2.19
C LYS A 75 6.67 -20.05 2.86
#